data_AF-A0A2E1MHM2-F1
#
_entry.id   AF-A0A2E1MHM2-F1
#
_cell.length_a   1.000
_cell.length_b   1.000
_cell.length_c   1.000
_cell.angle_alpha   90.00
_cell.angle_beta   90.00
_cell.angle_gamma   90.00
#
_symmetry.space_group_name_H-M   'P 1'
#
loop_
_entity.id
_entity.type
_entity.pdbx_description
1 polymer ?
#
loop_
_entity_poly.entity_id
_entity_poly.type
_entity_poly.pdbx_seq_one_letter_code
_entity_poly.pdbx_strand_id
1 'polypeptide(L)'
;MNNVLLIKKFIADETKSCLLINQVSEEIGFFYINFVKNESDIKNIKLNYKSNYTEEEVIDLFKAHEIDLYFSNNRKDINTLINSNNKCIIFTDYKNFKIFSSSILTVNGYEYQKDINYYIKEELKIDNSELVDFSKENPYLAFSEISKYLVNSKGYVKENKIKESHNFILEIRKELFNLKRNQKSSIYIYSNLKQEVKYKKFNFLIY
;
A
#
# COMPACT_ATOMS: atom_id res chain seq x y z
N MET A 1 -0.22 0.06 -20.06
CA MET A 1 0.74 0.66 -19.12
C MET A 1 0.66 -0.13 -17.82
N ASN A 2 1.77 -0.50 -17.18
CA ASN A 2 1.73 -1.26 -15.92
C ASN A 2 1.21 -0.36 -14.77
N ASN A 3 0.46 -0.90 -13.80
CA ASN A 3 -0.14 -0.09 -12.73
C ASN A 3 0.93 0.54 -11.82
N VAL A 4 2.06 -0.15 -11.61
CA VAL A 4 3.23 0.37 -10.88
C VAL A 4 3.69 1.70 -11.50
N LEU A 5 3.91 1.72 -12.81
CA LEU A 5 4.32 2.93 -13.54
C LEU A 5 3.26 4.03 -13.47
N LEU A 6 1.98 3.65 -13.55
CA LEU A 6 0.87 4.60 -13.49
C LEU A 6 0.81 5.28 -12.13
N ILE A 7 0.94 4.51 -11.03
CA ILE A 7 0.99 5.04 -9.67
C ILE A 7 2.21 5.94 -9.49
N LYS A 8 3.41 5.53 -9.93
CA LYS A 8 4.63 6.36 -9.84
C LYS A 8 4.47 7.69 -10.57
N LYS A 9 3.91 7.65 -11.78
CA LYS A 9 3.61 8.85 -12.56
C LYS A 9 2.62 9.73 -11.82
N PHE A 10 1.54 9.17 -11.28
CA PHE A 10 0.57 9.93 -10.50
C PHE A 10 1.19 10.59 -9.26
N ILE A 11 2.01 9.86 -8.49
CA ILE A 11 2.69 10.42 -7.31
C ILE A 11 3.59 11.59 -7.70
N ALA A 12 4.31 11.49 -8.82
CA ALA A 12 5.19 12.54 -9.32
C ALA A 12 4.46 13.73 -9.99
N ASP A 13 3.27 13.51 -10.54
CA ASP A 13 2.53 14.50 -11.34
C ASP A 13 1.62 15.36 -10.45
N GLU A 14 1.79 16.67 -10.46
CA GLU A 14 0.97 17.61 -9.68
C GLU A 14 -0.37 17.95 -10.37
N THR A 15 -0.54 17.64 -11.66
CA THR A 15 -1.73 18.04 -12.42
C THR A 15 -2.95 17.16 -12.15
N LYS A 16 -2.73 15.90 -11.77
CA LYS A 16 -3.80 14.95 -11.50
C LYS A 16 -4.15 14.95 -10.02
N SER A 17 -5.41 15.29 -9.72
CA SER A 17 -5.92 15.33 -8.36
C SER A 17 -6.27 13.95 -7.80
N CYS A 18 -6.85 13.04 -8.59
CA CYS A 18 -7.41 11.80 -8.06
C CYS A 18 -6.94 10.55 -8.80
N LEU A 19 -6.59 9.51 -8.04
CA LEU A 19 -6.33 8.14 -8.50
C LEU A 19 -7.24 7.17 -7.74
N LEU A 20 -7.90 6.27 -8.44
CA LEU A 20 -8.75 5.25 -7.81
C LEU A 20 -8.18 3.84 -8.04
N ILE A 21 -8.06 3.07 -6.96
CA ILE A 21 -7.52 1.71 -6.96
C ILE A 21 -8.63 0.76 -6.49
N ASN A 22 -9.01 -0.24 -7.31
CA ASN A 22 -9.90 -1.28 -6.80
C ASN A 22 -9.15 -2.28 -5.92
N GLN A 23 -9.55 -2.32 -4.66
CA GLN A 23 -9.09 -3.28 -3.68
C GLN A 23 -9.86 -4.59 -3.85
N VAL A 24 -9.32 -5.51 -4.64
CA VAL A 24 -9.93 -6.83 -4.93
C VAL A 24 -10.08 -7.68 -3.66
N SER A 25 -9.06 -7.65 -2.81
CA SER A 25 -9.05 -8.22 -1.46
C SER A 25 -8.24 -7.31 -0.53
N GLU A 26 -8.38 -7.48 0.78
CA GLU A 26 -7.54 -6.75 1.75
C GLU A 26 -6.05 -7.01 1.54
N GLU A 27 -5.69 -8.25 1.23
CA GLU A 27 -4.29 -8.63 1.00
C GLU A 27 -3.68 -7.91 -0.20
N ILE A 28 -4.44 -7.82 -1.29
CA ILE A 28 -4.04 -7.09 -2.51
C ILE A 28 -4.02 -5.58 -2.23
N GLY A 29 -5.00 -5.07 -1.47
CA GLY A 29 -5.01 -3.68 -1.01
C GLY A 29 -3.73 -3.31 -0.28
N PHE A 30 -3.27 -4.16 0.64
CA PHE A 30 -2.02 -3.93 1.37
C PHE A 30 -0.80 -3.85 0.48
N PHE A 31 -0.72 -4.63 -0.60
CA PHE A 31 0.37 -4.50 -1.56
C PHE A 31 0.43 -3.08 -2.13
N TYR A 32 -0.68 -2.57 -2.66
CA TYR A 32 -0.73 -1.23 -3.26
C TYR A 32 -0.54 -0.10 -2.24
N ILE A 33 -1.09 -0.24 -1.03
CA ILE A 33 -0.87 0.73 0.06
C ILE A 33 0.61 0.81 0.40
N ASN A 34 1.28 -0.35 0.56
CA ASN A 34 2.71 -0.39 0.84
C ASN A 34 3.54 0.14 -0.33
N PHE A 35 3.12 -0.11 -1.57
CA PHE A 35 3.76 0.44 -2.77
C PHE A 35 3.69 1.97 -2.81
N VAL A 36 2.48 2.54 -2.64
CA VAL A 36 2.28 3.99 -2.57
C VAL A 36 3.09 4.59 -1.43
N LYS A 37 3.12 3.94 -0.27
CA LYS A 37 3.91 4.38 0.87
C LYS A 37 5.39 4.45 0.53
N ASN A 38 5.95 3.36 0.00
CA ASN A 38 7.36 3.30 -0.35
C ASN A 38 7.76 4.37 -1.37
N GLU A 39 6.96 4.57 -2.42
CA GLU A 39 7.22 5.61 -3.44
C GLU A 39 7.06 7.03 -2.89
N SER A 40 6.14 7.25 -1.95
CA SER A 40 5.95 8.55 -1.30
C SER A 40 7.11 8.86 -0.34
N ASP A 41 7.55 7.87 0.45
CA ASP A 41 8.70 7.98 1.34
C ASP A 41 9.98 8.34 0.55
N ILE A 42 10.22 7.70 -0.61
CA ILE A 42 11.35 8.01 -1.52
C ILE A 42 11.31 9.46 -2.02
N LYS A 43 10.12 10.01 -2.25
CA LYS A 43 9.92 11.37 -2.76
C LYS A 43 9.70 12.42 -1.67
N ASN A 44 9.80 12.02 -0.40
CA ASN A 44 9.53 12.87 0.75
C ASN A 44 8.13 13.51 0.73
N ILE A 45 7.13 12.73 0.27
CA ILE A 45 5.73 13.11 0.20
C ILE A 45 5.02 12.55 1.44
N LYS A 46 4.28 13.40 2.15
CA LYS A 46 3.54 12.99 3.34
C LYS A 46 2.23 12.32 2.95
N LEU A 47 1.95 11.15 3.51
CA LEU A 47 0.70 10.43 3.32
C LEU A 47 -0.24 10.64 4.51
N ASN A 48 -1.41 11.18 4.24
CA ASN A 48 -2.45 11.41 5.24
C ASN A 48 -3.52 10.32 5.12
N TYR A 49 -3.60 9.43 6.11
CA TYR A 49 -4.65 8.40 6.15
C TYR A 49 -5.95 9.01 6.68
N LYS A 50 -6.95 9.17 5.82
CA LYS A 50 -8.24 9.76 6.17
C LYS A 50 -9.33 8.70 6.16
N SER A 51 -10.07 8.64 7.28
CA SER A 51 -11.22 7.75 7.44
C SER A 51 -12.48 8.31 6.78
N ASN A 52 -12.64 9.65 6.80
CA ASN A 52 -13.73 10.44 6.24
C ASN A 52 -13.17 11.69 5.54
N TYR A 53 -13.93 12.28 4.61
CA TYR A 53 -13.61 13.59 4.05
C TYR A 53 -13.86 14.67 5.11
N THR A 54 -12.81 15.33 5.55
CA THR A 54 -12.85 16.58 6.30
C THR A 54 -12.10 17.63 5.49
N GLU A 55 -12.76 18.74 5.19
CA GLU A 55 -12.09 19.94 4.69
C GLU A 55 -11.22 20.47 5.81
N GLU A 56 -9.91 20.22 5.71
CA GLU A 56 -8.91 20.81 6.58
C GLU A 56 -8.16 21.84 5.74
N GLU A 57 -8.29 23.11 6.10
CA GLU A 57 -7.41 24.16 5.59
C GLU A 57 -6.02 23.95 6.18
N VAL A 58 -5.14 23.31 5.41
CA VAL A 58 -3.72 23.22 5.76
C VAL A 58 -3.04 24.48 5.25
N ILE A 59 -2.91 25.49 6.13
CA ILE A 59 -2.01 26.62 5.91
C ILE A 59 -0.62 26.17 6.39
N ASP A 60 0.16 25.56 5.50
CA ASP A 60 1.58 25.26 5.76
C ASP A 60 2.49 26.21 4.99
N LEU A 61 3.33 26.96 5.72
CA LEU A 61 4.34 27.88 5.20
C LEU A 61 5.53 27.13 4.56
N PHE A 62 5.64 25.81 4.79
CA PHE A 62 6.67 24.94 4.26
C PHE A 62 6.01 23.83 3.45
N LYS A 63 5.53 24.13 2.24
CA LYS A 63 4.82 23.21 1.33
C LYS A 63 5.45 21.80 1.30
N ALA A 64 4.99 20.91 2.18
CA ALA A 64 5.20 19.49 2.03
C ALA A 64 4.17 19.02 1.01
N HIS A 65 4.60 18.32 -0.03
CA HIS A 65 3.67 17.65 -0.93
C HIS A 65 2.95 16.58 -0.12
N GLU A 66 1.63 16.70 -0.02
CA GLU A 66 0.79 15.74 0.70
C GLU A 66 -0.12 14.98 -0.27
N ILE A 67 -0.36 13.71 0.01
CA ILE A 67 -1.37 12.91 -0.68
C ILE A 67 -2.30 12.30 0.39
N ASP A 68 -3.59 12.57 0.25
CA ASP A 68 -4.62 11.97 1.09
C ASP A 68 -4.96 10.55 0.61
N LEU A 69 -4.95 9.59 1.54
CA LEU A 69 -5.37 8.21 1.30
C LEU A 69 -6.75 7.95 1.90
N TYR A 70 -7.71 7.64 1.03
CA TYR A 70 -9.09 7.35 1.41
C TYR A 70 -9.47 5.89 1.15
N PHE A 71 -10.34 5.37 2.02
CA PHE A 71 -10.88 4.01 1.92
C PHE A 71 -12.41 4.08 2.02
N SER A 72 -13.08 4.08 0.86
CA SER A 72 -14.53 4.20 0.81
C SER A 72 -15.12 3.35 -0.31
N ASN A 73 -16.22 2.67 0.01
CA ASN A 73 -17.08 1.99 -0.95
C ASN A 73 -18.39 2.77 -1.17
N ASN A 74 -18.58 3.90 -0.48
CA ASN A 74 -19.76 4.72 -0.61
C ASN A 74 -19.59 5.67 -1.79
N ARG A 75 -20.42 5.46 -2.82
CA ARG A 75 -20.38 6.23 -4.05
C ARG A 75 -20.49 7.74 -3.84
N LYS A 76 -21.28 8.19 -2.86
CA LYS A 76 -21.44 9.63 -2.59
C LYS A 76 -20.12 10.23 -2.12
N ASP A 77 -19.45 9.55 -1.19
CA ASP A 77 -18.16 9.98 -0.65
C ASP A 77 -17.07 9.95 -1.72
N ILE A 78 -17.07 8.93 -2.58
CA ILE A 78 -16.13 8.87 -3.71
C ILE A 78 -16.35 10.05 -4.67
N ASN A 79 -17.60 10.38 -5.00
CA ASN A 79 -17.92 11.53 -5.85
C ASN A 79 -17.43 12.86 -5.25
N THR A 80 -17.61 13.06 -3.95
CA THR A 80 -17.15 14.29 -3.29
C THR A 80 -15.63 14.38 -3.30
N LEU A 81 -14.94 13.25 -3.09
CA LEU A 81 -13.47 13.18 -3.12
C LEU A 81 -12.90 13.46 -4.51
N ILE A 82 -13.49 12.89 -5.56
CA ILE A 82 -13.08 13.12 -6.95
C ILE A 82 -13.18 14.61 -7.33
N ASN A 83 -14.22 15.28 -6.84
CA ASN A 83 -14.45 16.71 -7.10
C ASN A 83 -13.63 17.63 -6.19
N SER A 84 -12.87 17.08 -5.24
CA SER A 84 -11.99 17.88 -4.38
C SER A 84 -10.72 18.30 -5.13
N ASN A 85 -10.16 19.46 -4.77
CA ASN A 85 -8.91 19.95 -5.35
C ASN A 85 -7.67 19.25 -4.78
N ASN A 86 -7.84 18.47 -3.72
CA ASN A 86 -6.72 17.85 -3.02
C ASN A 86 -6.24 16.60 -3.77
N LYS A 87 -4.92 16.40 -3.77
CA LYS A 87 -4.33 15.21 -4.34
C LYS A 87 -4.64 14.00 -3.47
N CYS A 88 -5.35 13.02 -4.03
CA CYS A 88 -5.83 11.86 -3.28
C CYS A 88 -5.74 10.54 -4.04
N ILE A 89 -5.61 9.46 -3.27
CA ILE A 89 -5.74 8.08 -3.76
C ILE A 89 -6.89 7.42 -3.00
N ILE A 90 -7.85 6.88 -3.74
CA ILE A 90 -9.05 6.27 -3.20
C ILE A 90 -9.00 4.76 -3.44
N PHE A 91 -9.02 3.99 -2.35
CA PHE A 91 -9.20 2.55 -2.38
C PHE A 91 -10.69 2.21 -2.23
N THR A 92 -11.23 1.44 -3.16
CA THR A 92 -12.66 1.08 -3.23
C THR A 92 -12.87 -0.34 -3.77
N ASP A 93 -14.09 -0.84 -3.70
CA ASP A 93 -14.54 -2.05 -4.38
C ASP A 93 -14.53 -1.96 -5.92
N TYR A 94 -14.65 -3.13 -6.57
CA TYR A 94 -14.69 -3.23 -8.03
C TYR A 94 -15.93 -2.56 -8.66
N LYS A 95 -17.05 -2.52 -7.94
CA LYS A 95 -18.30 -1.93 -8.43
C LYS A 95 -18.12 -0.44 -8.70
N ASN A 96 -17.60 0.31 -7.73
CA ASN A 96 -17.34 1.74 -7.93
C ASN A 96 -16.22 1.98 -8.94
N PHE A 97 -15.16 1.15 -8.92
CA PHE A 97 -14.11 1.22 -9.95
C PHE A 97 -14.68 1.16 -11.36
N LYS A 98 -15.59 0.23 -11.66
CA LYS A 98 -16.18 0.10 -13.00
C LYS A 98 -17.00 1.33 -13.41
N ILE A 99 -17.62 2.01 -12.44
CA ILE A 99 -18.41 3.21 -12.67
C ILE A 99 -17.48 4.39 -13.00
N PHE A 100 -16.41 4.55 -12.23
CA PHE A 100 -15.51 5.71 -12.31
C PHE A 100 -14.33 5.53 -13.27
N SER A 101 -14.11 4.32 -13.81
CA SER A 101 -12.98 4.02 -14.70
C SER A 101 -12.96 4.83 -15.99
N SER A 102 -14.11 5.35 -16.42
CA SER A 102 -14.22 6.20 -17.61
C SER A 102 -13.89 7.66 -17.36
N SER A 103 -14.04 8.14 -16.13
CA SER A 103 -13.96 9.58 -15.81
C SER A 103 -12.66 9.99 -15.13
N ILE A 104 -11.97 9.06 -14.45
CA ILE A 104 -10.75 9.34 -13.69
C ILE A 104 -9.65 8.31 -13.95
N LEU A 105 -8.44 8.64 -13.48
CA LEU A 105 -7.33 7.71 -13.52
C LEU A 105 -7.61 6.55 -12.56
N THR A 106 -7.51 5.31 -13.07
CA THR A 106 -7.78 4.12 -12.27
C THR A 106 -6.69 3.06 -12.41
N VAL A 107 -6.53 2.24 -11.36
CA VAL A 107 -5.63 1.08 -11.29
C VAL A 107 -6.47 -0.16 -11.07
N ASN A 108 -6.25 -1.17 -11.93
CA ASN A 108 -6.94 -2.45 -11.80
C ASN A 108 -6.18 -3.41 -10.86
N GLY A 109 -6.63 -3.51 -9.61
CA GLY A 109 -6.07 -4.40 -8.61
C GLY A 109 -6.05 -5.88 -8.97
N TYR A 110 -6.84 -6.35 -9.95
CA TYR A 110 -6.75 -7.73 -10.44
C TYR A 110 -5.41 -8.02 -11.14
N GLU A 111 -4.68 -7.00 -11.60
CA GLU A 111 -3.37 -7.18 -12.24
C GLU A 111 -2.20 -7.28 -11.24
N TYR A 112 -2.47 -7.37 -9.93
CA TYR A 112 -1.45 -7.32 -8.88
C TYR A 112 -0.28 -8.30 -9.08
N GLN A 113 -0.52 -9.50 -9.61
CA GLN A 113 0.57 -10.46 -9.84
C GLN A 113 1.57 -9.97 -10.90
N LYS A 114 1.06 -9.33 -11.95
CA LYS A 114 1.86 -8.70 -13.01
C LYS A 114 2.59 -7.48 -12.45
N ASP A 115 1.93 -6.72 -11.59
CA ASP A 115 2.49 -5.53 -10.95
C ASP A 115 3.61 -5.88 -9.97
N ILE A 116 3.43 -6.90 -9.12
CA ILE A 116 4.47 -7.45 -8.25
C ILE A 116 5.66 -7.93 -9.07
N ASN A 117 5.41 -8.71 -10.12
CA ASN A 117 6.48 -9.23 -10.98
C ASN A 117 7.26 -8.08 -11.63
N TYR A 118 6.55 -7.08 -12.16
CA TYR A 118 7.16 -5.91 -12.77
C TYR A 118 7.99 -5.12 -11.75
N TYR A 119 7.45 -4.86 -10.56
CA TYR A 119 8.16 -4.13 -9.52
C TYR A 119 9.45 -4.84 -9.08
N ILE A 120 9.40 -6.15 -8.84
CA ILE A 120 10.58 -6.91 -8.39
C ILE A 120 11.62 -7.03 -9.50
N LYS A 121 11.21 -7.45 -10.71
CA LYS A 121 12.16 -7.74 -11.79
C LYS A 121 12.61 -6.49 -12.55
N GLU A 122 11.68 -5.60 -12.88
CA GLU A 122 11.97 -4.46 -13.74
C GLU A 122 12.40 -3.22 -12.98
N GLU A 123 11.77 -2.91 -11.84
CA GLU A 123 12.13 -1.72 -11.05
C GLU A 123 13.31 -2.00 -10.11
N LEU A 124 13.23 -3.08 -9.32
CA LEU A 124 14.28 -3.42 -8.34
C LEU A 124 15.45 -4.21 -8.95
N LYS A 125 15.32 -4.68 -10.20
CA LYS A 125 16.33 -5.51 -10.89
C LYS A 125 16.72 -6.77 -10.10
N ILE A 126 15.77 -7.35 -9.37
CA ILE A 126 15.96 -8.59 -8.61
C ILE A 126 15.54 -9.78 -9.47
N ASP A 127 16.50 -10.64 -9.79
CA ASP A 127 16.23 -11.92 -10.47
C ASP A 127 16.22 -13.07 -9.47
N ASN A 128 15.11 -13.20 -8.74
CA ASN A 128 14.87 -14.31 -7.81
C ASN A 128 13.42 -14.79 -7.94
N SER A 129 13.23 -15.97 -8.55
CA SER A 129 11.89 -16.54 -8.78
C SER A 129 11.16 -16.86 -7.49
N GLU A 130 11.85 -17.37 -6.46
CA GLU A 130 11.24 -17.72 -5.18
C GLU A 130 10.62 -16.50 -4.48
N LEU A 131 11.31 -15.35 -4.48
CA LEU A 131 10.81 -14.09 -3.95
C LEU A 131 9.59 -13.61 -4.72
N VAL A 132 9.63 -13.69 -6.06
CA VAL A 132 8.53 -13.27 -6.93
C VAL A 132 7.29 -14.13 -6.68
N ASP A 133 7.45 -15.45 -6.65
CA ASP A 133 6.34 -16.38 -6.47
C ASP A 133 5.75 -16.26 -5.06
N PHE A 134 6.60 -16.17 -4.03
CA PHE A 134 6.13 -15.91 -2.66
C PHE A 134 5.34 -14.61 -2.56
N SER A 135 5.83 -13.54 -3.19
CA SER A 135 5.19 -12.22 -3.16
C SER A 135 3.85 -12.23 -3.89
N LYS A 136 3.72 -12.97 -5.00
CA LYS A 136 2.45 -13.15 -5.72
C LYS A 136 1.44 -13.96 -4.91
N GLU A 137 1.89 -15.00 -4.21
CA GLU A 137 1.02 -15.81 -3.33
C GLU A 137 0.61 -15.04 -2.07
N ASN A 138 1.47 -14.14 -1.58
CA ASN A 138 1.28 -13.39 -0.34
C ASN A 138 1.47 -11.88 -0.56
N PRO A 139 0.60 -11.22 -1.34
CA PRO A 139 0.78 -9.82 -1.74
C PRO A 139 0.91 -8.86 -0.54
N TYR A 140 0.20 -9.14 0.55
CA TYR A 140 0.30 -8.38 1.79
C TYR A 140 1.69 -8.46 2.44
N LEU A 141 2.49 -9.52 2.20
CA LEU A 141 3.87 -9.68 2.72
C LEU A 141 4.95 -9.22 1.75
N ALA A 142 4.63 -8.97 0.48
CA ALA A 142 5.60 -8.72 -0.58
C ALA A 142 6.69 -7.71 -0.16
N PHE A 143 6.32 -6.54 0.35
CA PHE A 143 7.28 -5.52 0.79
C PHE A 143 8.17 -5.96 1.96
N SER A 144 7.65 -6.80 2.86
CA SER A 144 8.44 -7.36 3.96
C SER A 144 9.51 -8.31 3.42
N GLU A 145 9.14 -9.14 2.45
CA GLU A 145 10.04 -10.14 1.87
C GLU A 145 11.07 -9.50 0.95
N ILE A 146 10.66 -8.52 0.15
CA ILE A 146 11.56 -7.68 -0.66
C ILE A 146 12.58 -7.00 0.25
N SER A 147 12.15 -6.42 1.37
CA SER A 147 13.07 -5.77 2.32
C SER A 147 14.08 -6.75 2.91
N LYS A 148 13.66 -7.97 3.28
CA LYS A 148 14.58 -9.02 3.73
C LYS A 148 15.61 -9.37 2.66
N TYR A 149 15.16 -9.56 1.42
CA TYR A 149 16.04 -9.88 0.31
C TYR A 149 17.06 -8.77 0.06
N LEU A 150 16.64 -7.51 0.09
CA LEU A 150 17.54 -6.35 -0.08
C LEU A 150 18.59 -6.24 1.01
N VAL A 151 18.30 -6.71 2.24
CA VAL A 151 19.26 -6.74 3.35
C VAL A 151 20.24 -7.92 3.25
N ASN A 152 19.77 -9.11 2.88
CA ASN A 152 20.60 -10.31 2.77
C ASN A 152 20.22 -11.17 1.56
N SER A 153 20.69 -10.76 0.38
CA SER A 153 20.38 -11.46 -0.87
C SER A 153 21.08 -12.83 -0.98
N LYS A 154 22.29 -12.97 -0.42
CA LYS A 154 23.10 -14.20 -0.50
C LYS A 154 22.59 -15.32 0.43
N GLY A 155 22.06 -14.95 1.60
CA GLY A 155 21.47 -15.88 2.57
C GLY A 155 19.95 -15.81 2.58
N TYR A 156 19.32 -15.35 1.50
CA TYR A 156 17.87 -15.25 1.44
C TYR A 156 17.24 -16.63 1.60
N VAL A 157 16.45 -16.77 2.65
CA VAL A 157 15.57 -17.90 2.88
C VAL A 157 14.17 -17.34 2.93
N LYS A 158 13.30 -17.80 2.02
CA LYS A 158 11.90 -17.39 2.00
C LYS A 158 11.25 -17.67 3.35
N GLU A 159 10.35 -16.79 3.78
CA GLU A 159 9.51 -17.08 4.95
C GLU A 159 8.78 -18.41 4.72
N ASN A 160 9.06 -19.41 5.56
CA ASN A 160 8.27 -20.63 5.56
C ASN A 160 6.85 -20.22 5.94
N LYS A 161 5.87 -20.44 5.05
CA LYS A 161 4.45 -20.22 5.33
C LYS A 161 4.21 -20.60 6.78
N ILE A 162 3.78 -19.65 7.60
CA ILE A 162 3.21 -19.95 8.91
C ILE A 162 2.07 -20.93 8.58
N LYS A 163 2.33 -22.24 8.72
CA LYS A 163 1.38 -23.34 8.48
C LYS A 163 0.37 -23.36 9.62
N GLU A 164 -0.20 -22.21 9.94
CA GLU A 164 -1.26 -22.08 10.91
C GLU A 164 -2.54 -21.79 10.12
N SER A 165 -3.65 -22.38 10.55
CA SER A 165 -4.98 -22.13 10.01
C SER A 165 -5.43 -20.65 10.13
N HIS A 166 -4.59 -19.81 10.75
CA HIS A 166 -4.78 -18.39 10.97
C HIS A 166 -3.52 -17.61 10.59
N ASN A 167 -3.68 -16.59 9.75
CA ASN A 167 -2.58 -15.74 9.32
C ASN A 167 -2.39 -14.57 10.30
N PHE A 168 -1.72 -14.83 11.42
CA PHE A 168 -1.56 -13.86 12.50
C PHE A 168 -0.90 -12.55 12.06
N ILE A 169 0.07 -12.59 11.13
CA ILE A 169 0.73 -11.38 10.62
C ILE A 169 -0.25 -10.51 9.84
N LEU A 170 -1.09 -11.14 9.01
CA LEU A 170 -2.12 -10.41 8.28
C LEU A 170 -3.09 -9.72 9.24
N GLU A 171 -3.57 -10.41 10.27
CA GLU A 171 -4.48 -9.83 11.27
C GLU A 171 -3.84 -8.67 12.05
N ILE A 172 -2.58 -8.80 12.46
CA ILE A 172 -1.84 -7.70 13.09
C ILE A 172 -1.74 -6.50 12.15
N ARG A 173 -1.48 -6.71 10.85
CA ARG A 173 -1.41 -5.64 9.85
C ARG A 173 -2.77 -4.99 9.58
N LYS A 174 -3.85 -5.76 9.58
CA LYS A 174 -5.22 -5.22 9.53
C LYS A 174 -5.50 -4.32 10.72
N GLU A 175 -5.17 -4.79 11.92
CA GLU A 175 -5.31 -3.99 13.13
C GLU A 175 -4.45 -2.72 13.07
N LEU A 176 -3.16 -2.83 12.69
CA LEU A 176 -2.27 -1.68 12.51
C LEU A 176 -2.85 -0.64 11.56
N PHE A 177 -3.37 -1.12 10.43
CA PHE A 177 -3.97 -0.27 9.42
C PHE A 177 -5.23 0.42 9.93
N ASN A 178 -6.09 -0.30 10.65
CA ASN A 178 -7.27 0.28 11.32
C ASN A 178 -6.88 1.31 12.39
N LEU A 179 -5.83 1.06 13.17
CA LEU A 179 -5.32 2.00 14.17
C LEU A 179 -4.84 3.30 13.50
N LYS A 180 -4.09 3.20 12.39
CA LYS A 180 -3.64 4.35 11.61
C LYS A 180 -4.79 5.12 10.98
N ARG A 181 -5.72 4.41 10.34
CA ARG A 181 -6.91 4.99 9.71
C ARG A 181 -7.76 5.78 10.71
N ASN A 182 -7.89 5.28 11.93
CA ASN A 182 -8.70 5.90 12.99
C ASN A 182 -7.89 6.88 13.86
N GLN A 183 -6.68 7.26 13.44
CA GLN A 183 -5.80 8.21 14.14
C GLN A 183 -5.64 7.89 15.64
N LYS A 184 -5.55 6.60 15.98
CA LYS A 184 -5.38 6.14 17.37
C LYS A 184 -4.01 6.56 17.91
N SER A 185 -3.89 6.68 19.23
CA SER A 185 -2.66 7.17 19.87
C SER A 185 -1.45 6.31 19.51
N SER A 186 -0.28 6.95 19.45
CA SER A 186 0.99 6.31 19.07
C SER A 186 1.34 5.10 19.95
N ILE A 187 0.82 5.02 21.17
CA ILE A 187 1.01 3.90 22.10
C ILE A 187 0.37 2.61 21.55
N TYR A 188 -0.85 2.69 20.99
CA TYR A 188 -1.52 1.54 20.41
C TYR A 188 -0.83 1.08 19.13
N ILE A 189 -0.42 2.03 18.27
CA ILE A 189 0.32 1.74 17.04
C ILE A 189 1.64 1.04 17.38
N TYR A 190 2.40 1.56 18.35
CA TYR A 190 3.64 0.94 18.83
C TYR A 190 3.41 -0.47 19.39
N SER A 191 2.37 -0.65 20.21
CA SER A 191 2.06 -1.95 20.82
C SER A 191 1.71 -3.01 19.78
N ASN A 192 0.94 -2.65 18.76
CA ASN A 192 0.59 -3.54 17.66
C ASN A 192 1.83 -3.88 16.79
N LEU A 193 2.66 -2.89 16.44
CA LEU A 193 3.95 -3.13 15.75
C LEU A 193 4.84 -4.10 16.51
N LYS A 194 4.90 -3.98 17.85
CA LYS A 194 5.66 -4.90 18.72
C LYS A 194 5.16 -6.34 18.62
N GLN A 195 3.86 -6.56 18.39
CA GLN A 195 3.33 -7.90 18.15
C GLN A 195 3.89 -8.47 16.85
N GLU A 196 3.84 -7.72 15.74
CA GLU A 196 4.38 -8.17 14.44
C GLU A 196 5.86 -8.57 14.56
N VAL A 197 6.67 -7.77 15.28
CA VAL A 197 8.09 -8.07 15.52
C VAL A 197 8.30 -9.36 16.30
N LYS A 198 7.47 -9.64 17.31
CA LYS A 198 7.56 -10.89 18.10
C LYS A 198 7.33 -12.12 17.22
N TYR A 199 6.36 -12.06 16.30
CA TYR A 199 6.05 -13.18 15.40
C TYR A 199 7.08 -13.34 14.30
N LYS A 200 7.60 -12.24 13.76
CA LYS A 200 8.66 -12.26 12.76
C LYS A 200 10.02 -12.75 13.28
N LYS A 201 10.15 -13.01 14.60
CA LYS A 201 11.34 -13.47 15.33
C LYS A 201 12.62 -13.36 14.50
N PHE A 202 13.15 -12.15 14.31
CA PHE A 202 14.46 -11.87 13.72
C PHE A 202 15.05 -12.98 12.81
N ASN A 203 14.31 -13.42 11.79
CA ASN A 203 14.84 -14.31 10.73
C ASN A 203 15.95 -13.61 9.89
N PHE A 204 16.33 -12.38 10.27
CA PHE A 204 17.41 -11.59 9.71
C PHE A 204 18.80 -12.00 10.22
N LEU A 205 18.89 -12.74 11.34
CA LEU A 205 20.16 -13.13 11.97
C LEU A 205 20.24 -14.66 12.11
N ILE A 206 20.36 -15.35 10.98
CA ILE A 206 20.87 -16.72 10.97
C ILE A 206 22.36 -16.58 10.63
N TYR A 207 23.21 -16.65 11.65
CA TYR A 207 24.67 -16.79 11.50
C TYR A 207 25.02 -18.25 11.29
#